data_AF-A0AAV5FHY4-F1
#
_entry.id   AF-A0AAV5FHY4-F1
#
_cell.length_a   1.000
_cell.length_b   1.000
_cell.length_c   1.000
_cell.angle_alpha   90.00
_cell.angle_beta   90.00
_cell.angle_gamma   90.00
#
_symmetry.space_group_name_H-M   'P 1'
#
loop_
_entity.id
_entity.type
_entity.pdbx_description
1 polymer ?
#
loop_
_entity_poly.entity_id
_entity_poly.type
_entity_poly.pdbx_seq_one_letter_code
_entity_poly.pdbx_strand_id
1 'polypeptide(L)' 'MEKIIELTAWTEENYGKKFWKCPRYAPKVSNGCKCFMWLSGYVKLLKQVGLVADEDAYEIGVKVKRPEPIAGTI' A
#
# COMPACT_ATOMS: atom_id res chain seq x y z
N MET A 1 10.97 16.85 7.45
CA MET A 1 10.09 15.67 7.37
C MET A 1 10.31 15.06 5.99
N GLU A 2 11.00 13.92 5.88
CA GLU A 2 11.18 13.26 4.58
C GLU A 2 9.84 12.59 4.19
N LYS A 3 9.29 12.95 3.04
CA LYS A 3 8.01 12.41 2.56
C LYS A 3 8.20 10.96 2.13
N ILE A 4 7.27 10.09 2.52
CA ILE A 4 7.24 8.71 2.01
C ILE A 4 6.93 8.78 0.51
N ILE A 5 7.72 8.08 -0.30
CA ILE A 5 7.59 8.10 -1.77
C ILE A 5 6.75 6.89 -2.17
N GLU A 6 5.54 7.12 -2.68
CA GLU A 6 4.78 6.10 -3.40
C GLU A 6 5.43 5.90 -4.77
N LEU A 7 5.77 4.65 -5.10
CA LEU A 7 6.42 4.28 -6.35
C LEU A 7 5.64 3.16 -7.03
N THR A 8 5.71 3.14 -8.36
CA THR A 8 5.16 2.07 -9.19
C THR A 8 6.30 1.15 -9.65
N ALA A 9 6.14 -0.15 -9.44
CA ALA A 9 7.10 -1.15 -9.90
C ALA A 9 7.04 -1.31 -11.43
N TRP A 10 8.22 -1.49 -12.01
CA TRP A 10 8.48 -1.51 -13.45
C TRP A 10 9.12 -2.83 -13.91
N THR A 11 9.47 -3.70 -12.97
CA THR A 11 9.91 -5.07 -13.26
C THR A 11 8.76 -5.87 -13.84
N GLU A 12 9.03 -6.70 -14.85
CA GLU A 12 8.02 -7.51 -15.55
C GLU A 12 7.05 -8.24 -14.60
N GLU A 13 7.58 -8.96 -13.60
CA GLU A 13 6.78 -9.72 -12.63
C GLU A 13 5.84 -8.86 -11.75
N ASN A 14 6.19 -7.58 -11.54
CA ASN A 14 5.49 -6.69 -10.62
C ASN A 14 4.98 -5.42 -11.29
N TYR A 15 4.93 -5.39 -12.62
CA TYR A 15 4.63 -4.20 -13.39
C TYR A 15 3.29 -3.58 -12.94
N GLY A 16 3.31 -2.29 -12.61
CA GLY A 16 2.12 -1.55 -12.16
C GLY A 16 1.79 -1.66 -10.66
N LYS A 17 2.47 -2.53 -9.89
CA LYS A 17 2.23 -2.62 -8.44
C LYS A 17 2.81 -1.41 -7.71
N LYS A 18 2.04 -0.83 -6.79
CA LYS A 18 2.48 0.29 -5.95
C LYS A 18 3.18 -0.17 -4.69
N PHE A 19 4.23 0.53 -4.29
CA PHE A 19 4.97 0.28 -3.06
C PHE A 19 5.51 1.55 -2.44
N TRP A 20 5.86 1.43 -1.16
CA TRP A 20 6.57 2.44 -0.39
C TRP A 20 7.98 1.94 -0.10
N LYS A 21 8.94 2.85 -0.10
CA LYS A 21 10.29 2.58 0.39
C LYS A 21 10.79 3.73 1.24
N CYS A 22 11.80 3.44 2.05
CA CYS A 22 12.56 4.45 2.74
C CYS A 22 13.16 5.47 1.73
N PRO A 23 13.07 6.79 1.98
CA PRO A 23 13.71 7.79 1.11
C PRO A 23 15.23 7.56 0.99
N ARG A 24 15.85 7.05 2.06
CA ARG A 24 17.28 6.67 2.13
C ARG A 24 17.51 5.17 1.91
N TYR A 25 16.68 4.52 1.09
CA TYR A 25 16.80 3.09 0.82
C TYR A 25 18.18 2.74 0.29
N ALA A 26 18.95 1.97 1.06
CA ALA A 26 20.34 1.64 0.78
C ALA A 26 20.60 0.15 1.10
N PRO A 27 20.12 -0.78 0.25
CA PRO A 27 20.12 -2.21 0.56
C PRO A 27 21.52 -2.81 0.64
N LYS A 28 22.51 -2.18 -0.02
CA LYS A 28 23.91 -2.62 -0.07
C LYS A 28 24.78 -2.03 1.06
N VAL A 29 24.23 -1.18 1.93
CA VAL A 29 24.93 -0.58 3.06
C VAL A 29 24.51 -1.29 4.36
N SER A 30 25.45 -1.66 5.21
CA SER A 30 25.19 -2.38 6.46
C SER A 30 24.22 -1.65 7.38
N ASN A 31 24.38 -0.33 7.51
CA ASN A 31 23.51 0.59 8.26
C ASN A 31 22.47 1.31 7.37
N GLY A 32 22.30 0.85 6.12
CA GLY A 32 21.34 1.43 5.20
C GLY A 32 19.91 1.08 5.59
N CYS A 33 18.97 2.00 5.35
CA CYS A 33 17.56 1.74 5.54
C CYS A 33 17.08 0.69 4.52
N LYS A 34 16.46 -0.39 4.98
CA LYS A 34 15.96 -1.50 4.13
C LYS A 34 14.44 -1.57 4.07
N CYS A 35 13.74 -0.56 4.59
CA CYS A 35 12.28 -0.54 4.62
C CYS A 35 11.71 -0.50 3.20
N PHE A 36 10.88 -1.50 2.90
CA PHE A 36 10.13 -1.68 1.68
C PHE A 36 8.80 -2.33 2.04
N MET A 37 7.70 -1.84 1.49
CA MET A 37 6.38 -2.44 1.68
C MET A 37 5.49 -2.23 0.46
N TRP A 38 4.89 -3.30 -0.04
CA TRP A 38 3.83 -3.20 -1.05
C TRP A 38 2.62 -2.47 -0.46
N LEU A 39 2.01 -1.58 -1.25
CA LEU A 39 0.82 -0.83 -0.81
C LEU A 39 -0.30 -1.78 -0.37
N SER A 40 -0.52 -2.87 -1.11
CA SER A 40 -1.51 -3.89 -0.76
C SER A 40 -1.25 -4.56 0.60
N GLY A 41 0.02 -4.81 0.94
CA GLY A 41 0.40 -5.37 2.24
C GLY A 41 0.16 -4.38 3.38
N TYR A 42 0.50 -3.11 3.16
CA TYR A 42 0.28 -2.05 4.14
C TYR A 42 -1.20 -1.86 4.44
N VAL A 43 -2.05 -1.82 3.41
CA VAL A 43 -3.50 -1.69 3.55
C VAL A 43 -4.09 -2.88 4.30
N LYS A 44 -3.63 -4.11 4.00
CA LYS A 44 -4.06 -5.31 4.73
C LYS A 44 -3.73 -5.21 6.22
N LEU A 45 -2.53 -4.72 6.56
CA LEU A 45 -2.14 -4.47 7.95
C LEU A 45 -3.06 -3.42 8.59
N LEU A 46 -3.25 -2.28 7.92
CA LEU A 46 -4.11 -1.20 8.44
C LEU A 46 -5.55 -1.66 8.67
N LYS A 47 -6.10 -2.49 7.77
CA LYS A 47 -7.40 -3.13 7.97
C LYS A 47 -7.41 -4.04 9.20
N GLN A 48 -6.38 -4.88 9.37
CA GLN A 48 -6.28 -5.76 10.55
C GLN A 48 -6.21 -5.00 11.88
N VAL A 49 -5.64 -3.78 11.87
CA VAL A 49 -5.57 -2.93 13.06
C VAL A 49 -6.71 -1.89 13.14
N GLY A 50 -7.70 -1.97 12.24
CA GLY A 50 -8.90 -1.11 12.26
C GLY A 50 -8.66 0.35 11.86
N LEU A 51 -7.56 0.65 11.16
CA LEU A 51 -7.19 2.02 10.76
C LEU A 51 -7.66 2.41 9.34
N VAL A 52 -8.18 1.45 8.55
CA VAL A 52 -8.70 1.67 7.19
C VAL A 52 -10.00 0.87 7.04
N ALA A 53 -11.06 1.53 6.54
CA ALA A 53 -12.33 0.90 6.22
C ALA A 53 -12.29 0.16 4.87
N ASP A 54 -13.26 -0.74 4.65
CA ASP A 54 -13.31 -1.57 3.44
C ASP A 54 -13.53 -0.77 2.15
N GLU A 55 -14.24 0.34 2.26
CA GLU A 55 -14.53 1.29 1.18
C GLU A 55 -13.25 2.00 0.72
N ASP A 56 -12.45 2.48 1.67
CA ASP A 56 -11.17 3.15 1.40
C ASP A 56 -10.12 2.17 0.83
N ALA A 57 -10.19 0.89 1.20
CA ALA A 57 -9.29 -0.15 0.70
C ALA A 57 -9.51 -0.49 -0.79
N TYR A 58 -10.72 -0.25 -1.31
CA TYR A 58 -11.05 -0.49 -2.72
C TYR A 58 -10.45 0.58 -3.64
N GLU A 59 -10.50 1.85 -3.24
CA GLU A 59 -9.95 2.99 -3.99
C GLU A 59 -8.43 2.88 -4.19
N ILE A 60 -7.72 2.22 -3.28
CA ILE A 60 -6.28 1.93 -3.37
C ILE A 60 -5.94 0.66 -4.17
N GLY A 61 -6.89 0.12 -4.93
CA GLY A 61 -6.67 -0.96 -5.89
C GLY A 61 -6.43 -2.33 -5.25
N VAL A 62 -6.80 -2.49 -3.97
CA VAL A 62 -6.78 -3.80 -3.33
C VAL A 62 -8.04 -4.55 -3.74
N LYS A 63 -7.89 -5.79 -4.23
CA LYS A 63 -9.02 -6.69 -4.51
C LYS A 63 -9.67 -7.14 -3.19
N VAL A 64 -10.43 -6.25 -2.57
CA VAL A 64 -11.35 -6.56 -1.49
C VAL A 64 -12.71 -6.95 -2.10
N LYS A 65 -13.51 -7.75 -1.37
CA LYS A 65 -14.93 -7.90 -1.74
C LYS A 65 -15.51 -6.49 -1.80
N ARG A 66 -16.10 -6.11 -2.92
CA ARG A 66 -16.80 -4.82 -3.04
C ARG A 66 -17.82 -4.77 -1.89
N PRO A 67 -17.80 -3.74 -1.03
CA PRO A 67 -18.86 -3.57 -0.05
C PRO A 67 -20.20 -3.53 -0.80
N GLU A 68 -21.18 -4.31 -0.33
CA GLU A 68 -22.51 -4.25 -0.93
C GLU A 68 -23.05 -2.83 -0.77
N PRO A 69 -23.67 -2.25 -1.83
CA PRO A 69 -24.24 -0.93 -1.71
C PRO A 69 -25.21 -0.93 -0.53
N ILE A 70 -25.01 0.02 0.39
CA ILE A 70 -25.91 0.21 1.52
C ILE A 70 -27.28 0.53 0.91
N ALA A 71 -28.23 -0.38 1.06
CA ALA A 71 -29.57 -0.20 0.53
C ALA A 71 -30.21 0.99 1.22
N GLY A 72 -30.30 2.12 0.51
CA GLY A 72 -30.98 3.33 0.96
C GLY A 72 -30.03 4.43 1.41
N THR A 73 -29.70 5.33 0.48
CA THR A 73 -29.57 6.75 0.82
C THR A 73 -30.42 7.49 -0.19
N ILE A 74 -31.48 8.10 0.33
CA ILE A 74 -32.40 9.02 -0.36
C ILE A 74 -31.73 10.39 -0.37
#